data_AF-A0A1W0WXM0-F1
#
_entry.id   AF-A0A1W0WXM0-F1
#
_cell.length_a   1.000
_cell.length_b   1.000
_cell.length_c   1.000
_cell.angle_alpha   90.00
_cell.angle_beta   90.00
_cell.angle_gamma   90.00
#
_symmetry.space_group_name_H-M   'P 1'
#
loop_
_entity.id
_entity.type
_entity.pdbx_description
1 polymer ?
#
loop_
_entity_poly.entity_id
_entity_poly.type
_entity_poly.pdbx_seq_one_letter_code
_entity_poly.pdbx_strand_id
1 'polypeptide(L)'
;MADQVAVLQTCTLAFLGFLQKRRRPLSTLAEACGAWIRTTVAVAVVGSSMVCLGIDSAKAVKSMINDTMHPFLVTAFLYSPFCLLDLRPVYILAMLLYNRQKFEKLTTGRRSVRRVGGQFSLEDGWAFRRVDGYSGGWTVTPEGGRSVRRVNGYSEGWTVSPKGGRLLRPKGKRLLRRVDGQSEGWTVSPKDGRSVRRVDGYSVRRVDGYSVRRVNGYSEGWTVTPKGGRLLRRVDGYSVRRVDGYSVRRVDAANDFTADLAHLAAPHSHASSWNRKFRTKSKLWFRLSGGIIILWFGYAQRINYIWWLHFKQRSNDTTETFWMANQLKPLTAFLPAWQTVILWCFCSVFPLILSQQVIGIFVLNADFLKEGLRDLNRDIREQIESFGPRRDAKRALDLDSRVMLWTKVVGSSRAFCKELNDFFGTILFGVYGVDFLVLVGFGTILIYLPFLGLETFAFYAYALLMMLAFMTLFLIPLPLAYEESSCVSSNLQDLIDRICYSLTDGDQEGKKLLDRLANLEHSSRTYPCLFQSVRLMYFTRAFLTGTCTLALSLLFLAKELLSDKESPNAWSVNATSA
;
A
#
# COMPACT_ATOMS: atom_id res chain seq x y z
N MET A 1 -18.76 -8.07 -4.85
CA MET A 1 -18.97 -8.97 -3.66
C MET A 1 -17.70 -9.44 -2.94
N ALA A 2 -16.51 -9.46 -3.57
CA ALA A 2 -15.24 -9.21 -2.84
C ALA A 2 -15.32 -7.90 -2.01
N ASP A 3 -16.23 -7.01 -2.43
CA ASP A 3 -16.72 -5.86 -1.69
C ASP A 3 -17.07 -6.10 -0.23
N GLN A 4 -17.57 -7.23 0.29
CA GLN A 4 -18.07 -7.18 1.68
C GLN A 4 -17.00 -7.29 2.78
N VAL A 5 -15.89 -8.01 2.53
CA VAL A 5 -14.78 -8.09 3.49
C VAL A 5 -13.75 -7.01 3.21
N ALA A 6 -13.55 -6.68 1.92
CA ALA A 6 -12.98 -5.39 1.58
C ALA A 6 -13.78 -4.29 2.27
N VAL A 7 -15.12 -4.24 2.19
CA VAL A 7 -15.96 -3.26 2.90
C VAL A 7 -15.82 -3.38 4.39
N LEU A 8 -15.64 -4.54 5.03
CA LEU A 8 -15.45 -4.57 6.49
C LEU A 8 -14.08 -3.98 6.88
N GLN A 9 -12.99 -4.42 6.26
CA GLN A 9 -11.64 -3.88 6.53
C GLN A 9 -11.49 -2.43 6.05
N THR A 10 -12.06 -2.12 4.89
CA THR A 10 -12.19 -0.79 4.31
C THR A 10 -13.15 0.04 5.13
N CYS A 11 -14.17 -0.51 5.79
CA CYS A 11 -15.04 0.21 6.72
C CYS A 11 -14.32 0.45 8.03
N THR A 12 -13.50 -0.48 8.53
CA THR A 12 -12.71 -0.23 9.75
C THR A 12 -11.67 0.85 9.45
N LEU A 13 -10.90 0.72 8.37
CA LEU A 13 -9.95 1.74 7.92
C LEU A 13 -10.64 3.03 7.48
N ALA A 14 -11.81 2.96 6.84
CA ALA A 14 -12.60 4.13 6.51
C ALA A 14 -13.24 4.73 7.75
N PHE A 15 -13.62 3.98 8.78
CA PHE A 15 -14.16 4.47 10.04
C PHE A 15 -13.05 5.18 10.84
N LEU A 16 -11.82 4.68 10.74
CA LEU A 16 -10.63 5.31 11.29
C LEU A 16 -10.06 6.45 10.41
N GLY A 17 -10.69 6.78 9.28
CA GLY A 17 -10.28 7.92 8.46
C GLY A 17 -9.19 7.67 7.44
N PHE A 18 -8.64 6.46 7.38
CA PHE A 18 -7.57 6.11 6.44
C PHE A 18 -8.07 5.92 5.00
N LEU A 19 -9.36 5.62 4.80
CA LEU A 19 -9.93 5.45 3.46
C LEU A 19 -11.01 6.49 3.17
N GLN A 20 -10.77 7.36 2.20
CA GLN A 20 -11.85 8.17 1.61
C GLN A 20 -12.75 7.24 0.79
N LYS A 21 -13.97 6.99 1.30
CA LYS A 21 -15.01 6.28 0.56
C LYS A 21 -15.24 7.01 -0.78
N ARG A 22 -15.26 6.24 -1.87
CA ARG A 22 -15.39 6.69 -3.25
C ARG A 22 -16.46 7.79 -3.36
N ARG A 23 -16.05 9.00 -3.79
CA ARG A 23 -16.89 10.19 -3.99
C ARG A 23 -18.14 9.80 -4.79
N ARG A 24 -19.26 9.65 -4.11
CA ARG A 24 -20.57 9.85 -4.74
C ARG A 24 -20.87 11.34 -4.58
N PRO A 25 -21.49 12.00 -5.56
CA PRO A 25 -21.90 13.39 -5.43
C PRO A 25 -23.08 13.47 -4.44
N LEU A 26 -22.80 13.28 -3.15
CA LEU A 26 -23.69 13.64 -2.07
C LEU A 26 -23.12 14.88 -1.37
N SER A 27 -24.04 15.72 -0.90
CA SER A 27 -23.85 17.03 -0.29
C SER A 27 -22.50 17.22 0.44
N THR A 28 -21.82 18.31 0.12
CA THR A 28 -20.48 18.71 0.62
C THR A 28 -20.33 18.68 2.14
N LEU A 29 -21.41 18.89 2.90
CA LEU A 29 -21.38 18.98 4.36
C LEU A 29 -21.28 17.62 5.06
N ALA A 30 -21.98 16.59 4.57
CA ALA A 30 -21.92 15.25 5.14
C ALA A 30 -20.55 14.58 4.94
N GLU A 31 -19.90 14.83 3.80
CA GLU A 31 -18.54 14.34 3.54
C GLU A 31 -17.50 15.07 4.40
N ALA A 32 -17.62 16.39 4.57
CA ALA A 32 -16.75 17.17 5.44
C ALA A 32 -16.89 16.71 6.90
N CYS A 33 -18.12 16.53 7.38
CA CYS A 33 -18.41 16.02 8.72
C CYS A 33 -17.85 14.60 8.92
N GLY A 34 -18.07 13.70 7.95
CA GLY A 34 -17.53 12.36 7.99
C GLY A 34 -16.00 12.32 7.97
N ALA A 35 -15.32 13.16 7.18
CA ALA A 35 -13.86 13.25 7.21
C ALA A 35 -13.34 13.78 8.55
N TRP A 36 -14.03 14.78 9.12
CA TRP A 36 -13.69 15.35 10.42
C TRP A 36 -13.82 14.33 11.55
N ILE A 37 -14.99 13.69 11.69
CA ILE A 37 -15.24 12.64 12.71
C ILE A 37 -14.13 11.60 12.71
N ARG A 38 -13.74 11.13 11.52
CA ARG A 38 -12.76 10.07 11.39
C ARG A 38 -11.34 10.49 11.75
N THR A 39 -10.98 11.72 11.38
CA THR A 39 -9.69 12.30 11.77
C THR A 39 -9.67 12.51 13.29
N THR A 40 -10.77 12.97 13.88
CA THR A 40 -10.94 13.10 15.33
C THR A 40 -10.82 11.76 16.04
N VAL A 41 -11.45 10.69 15.52
CA VAL A 41 -11.32 9.33 16.09
C VAL A 41 -9.88 8.83 16.01
N ALA A 42 -9.19 9.03 14.89
CA ALA A 42 -7.79 8.64 14.76
C ALA A 42 -6.90 9.40 15.74
N VAL A 43 -7.06 10.72 15.85
CA VAL A 43 -6.30 11.56 16.80
C VAL A 43 -6.62 11.17 18.24
N ALA A 44 -7.89 10.87 18.55
CA ALA A 44 -8.29 10.40 19.87
C ALA A 44 -7.64 9.06 20.23
N VAL A 45 -7.59 8.12 19.28
CA VAL A 45 -6.91 6.83 19.45
C VAL A 45 -5.40 7.00 19.66
N VAL A 46 -4.72 7.84 18.87
CA VAL A 46 -3.28 8.10 19.09
C VAL A 46 -3.04 8.78 20.43
N GLY A 47 -3.79 9.86 20.69
CA GLY A 47 -3.64 10.63 21.92
C GLY A 47 -3.88 9.76 23.14
N SER A 48 -4.86 8.87 23.08
CA SER A 48 -5.15 7.97 24.19
C SER A 48 -4.10 6.88 24.37
N SER A 49 -3.58 6.27 23.31
CA SER A 49 -2.42 5.37 23.40
C SER A 49 -1.17 6.08 23.93
N MET A 50 -0.95 7.35 23.58
CA MET A 50 0.15 8.14 24.14
C MET A 50 -0.03 8.43 25.64
N VAL A 51 -1.26 8.58 26.11
CA VAL A 51 -1.55 8.70 27.56
C VAL A 51 -1.22 7.40 28.29
N CYS A 52 -1.62 6.24 27.76
CA CYS A 52 -1.26 4.94 28.34
C CYS A 52 0.27 4.74 28.36
N LEU A 53 0.94 5.03 27.25
CA LEU A 53 2.40 5.01 27.16
C LEU A 53 3.05 5.92 28.22
N GLY A 54 2.53 7.14 28.40
CA GLY A 54 3.04 8.09 29.40
C GLY A 54 2.84 7.59 30.82
N ILE A 55 1.68 6.98 31.12
CA ILE A 55 1.40 6.37 32.42
C ILE A 55 2.38 5.22 32.71
N ASP A 56 2.57 4.31 31.76
CA ASP A 56 3.46 3.16 31.96
C ASP A 56 4.92 3.56 32.01
N SER A 57 5.33 4.54 31.22
CA SER A 57 6.67 5.15 31.31
C SER A 57 6.89 5.78 32.68
N ALA A 58 5.91 6.50 33.21
CA ALA A 58 6.01 7.11 34.54
C ALA A 58 6.10 6.06 35.65
N LYS A 59 5.32 4.96 35.55
CA LYS A 59 5.44 3.82 36.47
C LYS A 59 6.82 3.18 36.41
N ALA A 60 7.35 2.97 35.20
CA ALA A 60 8.67 2.41 34.99
C ALA A 60 9.74 3.30 35.65
N VAL A 61 9.72 4.61 35.38
CA VAL A 61 10.65 5.59 35.97
C VAL A 61 10.56 5.59 37.48
N LYS A 62 9.34 5.57 38.02
CA LYS A 62 9.16 5.52 39.47
C LYS A 62 9.71 4.24 40.10
N SER A 63 9.45 3.08 39.50
CA SER A 63 10.01 1.82 39.99
C SER A 63 11.54 1.88 39.95
N MET A 64 12.13 2.44 38.89
CA MET A 64 13.58 2.61 38.78
C MET A 64 14.17 3.55 39.85
N ILE A 65 13.42 4.57 40.28
CA ILE A 65 13.86 5.49 41.34
C ILE A 65 13.71 4.86 42.73
N ASN A 66 12.63 4.11 42.95
CA ASN A 66 12.30 3.55 44.26
C ASN A 66 13.01 2.23 44.57
N ASP A 67 13.25 1.39 43.55
CA ASP A 67 13.92 0.10 43.73
C ASP A 67 15.44 0.27 43.67
N THR A 68 16.04 0.59 44.81
CA THR A 68 17.51 0.55 44.95
C THR A 68 18.07 -0.87 44.90
N MET A 69 17.21 -1.89 45.04
CA MET A 69 17.59 -3.30 45.15
C MET A 69 17.85 -3.97 43.81
N HIS A 70 17.28 -3.47 42.71
CA HIS A 70 17.42 -4.09 41.40
C HIS A 70 18.30 -3.26 40.47
N PRO A 71 19.14 -3.90 39.62
CA PRO A 71 19.90 -3.18 38.62
C PRO A 71 18.94 -2.44 37.70
N PHE A 72 19.19 -1.16 37.43
CA PHE A 72 18.41 -0.31 36.53
C PHE A 72 17.97 -1.03 35.24
N LEU A 73 18.88 -1.82 34.66
CA LEU A 73 18.66 -2.56 33.43
C LEU A 73 17.55 -3.64 33.58
N VAL A 74 17.48 -4.34 34.71
CA VAL A 74 16.45 -5.35 34.99
C VAL A 74 15.09 -4.68 35.10
N THR A 75 15.00 -3.60 35.87
CA THR A 75 13.77 -2.83 36.02
C THR A 75 13.30 -2.27 34.67
N ALA A 76 14.22 -1.75 33.84
CA ALA A 76 13.88 -1.30 32.50
C ALA A 76 13.29 -2.45 31.65
N PHE A 77 13.88 -3.64 31.68
CA PHE A 77 13.35 -4.80 30.95
C PHE A 77 12.00 -5.28 31.48
N LEU A 78 11.74 -5.21 32.78
CA LEU A 78 10.46 -5.62 33.38
C LEU A 78 9.29 -4.72 32.95
N TYR A 79 9.52 -3.41 32.80
CA TYR A 79 8.45 -2.48 32.41
C TYR A 79 8.40 -2.21 30.90
N SER A 80 9.47 -2.52 30.16
CA SER A 80 9.54 -2.26 28.72
C SER A 80 8.41 -2.89 27.87
N PRO A 81 7.90 -4.12 28.13
CA PRO A 81 6.88 -4.73 27.27
C PRO A 81 5.59 -3.93 27.24
N PHE A 82 5.17 -3.39 28.38
CA PHE A 82 3.93 -2.62 28.50
C PHE A 82 4.04 -1.30 27.74
N CYS A 83 5.14 -0.57 27.93
CA CYS A 83 5.42 0.65 27.19
C CYS A 83 5.48 0.37 25.68
N LEU A 84 6.14 -0.70 25.27
CA LEU A 84 6.30 -1.06 23.86
C LEU A 84 4.99 -1.54 23.21
N LEU A 85 4.13 -2.24 23.96
CA LEU A 85 2.79 -2.62 23.51
C LEU A 85 1.93 -1.39 23.22
N ASP A 86 2.04 -0.33 24.02
CA ASP A 86 1.33 0.94 23.80
C ASP A 86 1.99 1.80 22.72
N LEU A 87 3.32 1.72 22.57
CA LEU A 87 4.06 2.41 21.50
C LEU A 87 3.72 1.84 20.12
N ARG A 88 3.51 0.53 20.02
CA ARG A 88 3.23 -0.18 18.77
C ARG A 88 2.07 0.44 17.95
N PRO A 89 0.85 0.62 18.49
CA PRO A 89 -0.24 1.23 17.74
C PRO A 89 0.05 2.68 17.38
N VAL A 90 0.70 3.44 18.26
CA VAL A 90 1.12 4.83 17.97
C VAL A 90 2.05 4.87 16.77
N TYR A 91 3.06 3.99 16.74
CA TYR A 91 3.98 3.87 15.61
C TYR A 91 3.26 3.52 14.31
N ILE A 92 2.41 2.48 14.32
CA ILE A 92 1.66 2.09 13.11
C ILE A 92 0.78 3.23 12.63
N LEU A 93 0.06 3.90 13.53
CA LEU A 93 -0.83 4.98 13.14
C LEU A 93 -0.07 6.19 12.59
N ALA A 94 1.04 6.56 13.24
CA ALA A 94 1.93 7.61 12.77
C ALA A 94 2.46 7.29 11.36
N MET A 95 2.90 6.05 11.14
CA MET A 95 3.39 5.61 9.83
C MET A 95 2.29 5.53 8.77
N LEU A 96 1.06 5.16 9.13
CA LEU A 96 -0.09 5.20 8.23
C LEU A 96 -0.47 6.63 7.86
N LEU A 97 -0.44 7.55 8.81
CA LEU A 97 -0.67 8.98 8.56
C LEU A 97 0.44 9.56 7.68
N TYR A 98 1.69 9.22 7.93
CA TYR A 98 2.84 9.61 7.13
C TYR A 98 2.73 9.10 5.69
N ASN A 99 2.37 7.82 5.52
CA ASN A 99 2.20 7.19 4.21
C ASN A 99 0.81 7.39 3.59
N ARG A 100 -0.06 8.22 4.17
CA ARG A 100 -1.45 8.39 3.71
C ARG A 100 -1.54 8.73 2.23
N GLN A 101 -0.67 9.59 1.72
CA GLN A 101 -0.67 9.94 0.29
C GLN A 101 -0.32 8.75 -0.62
N LYS A 102 0.56 7.85 -0.17
CA LYS A 102 0.86 6.60 -0.89
C LYS A 102 -0.30 5.62 -0.78
N PHE A 103 -0.94 5.55 0.38
CA PHE A 103 -2.09 4.70 0.63
C PHE A 103 -3.32 5.10 -0.22
N GLU A 104 -3.57 6.41 -0.34
CA GLU A 104 -4.62 6.93 -1.21
C GLU A 104 -4.36 6.53 -2.66
N LYS A 105 -3.10 6.46 -3.12
CA LYS A 105 -2.77 5.95 -4.47
C LYS A 105 -3.14 4.47 -4.63
N LEU A 106 -2.81 3.62 -3.66
CA LEU A 106 -3.12 2.19 -3.69
C LEU A 106 -4.63 1.90 -3.70
N THR A 107 -5.41 2.74 -3.02
CA THR A 107 -6.81 2.43 -2.70
C THR A 107 -7.81 3.12 -3.62
N THR A 108 -7.48 4.29 -4.14
CA THR A 108 -8.42 5.06 -4.96
C THR A 108 -8.36 4.74 -6.45
N GLY A 109 -7.36 3.97 -6.92
CA GLY A 109 -7.15 3.71 -8.36
C GLY A 109 -7.30 4.98 -9.19
N ARG A 110 -6.93 6.13 -8.60
CA ARG A 110 -7.33 7.43 -9.14
C ARG A 110 -6.44 7.65 -10.35
N ARG A 111 -7.08 7.73 -11.52
CA ARG A 111 -6.50 8.20 -12.79
C ARG A 111 -5.93 9.61 -12.61
N SER A 112 -4.79 9.74 -11.94
CA SER A 112 -3.97 10.93 -12.05
C SER A 112 -3.17 10.76 -13.33
N VAL A 113 -3.60 11.45 -14.39
CA VAL A 113 -2.80 11.58 -15.60
C VAL A 113 -1.62 12.49 -15.25
N ARG A 114 -0.55 11.94 -14.68
CA ARG A 114 0.76 12.60 -14.74
C ARG A 114 1.29 12.32 -16.14
N ARG A 115 1.33 13.32 -17.01
CA ARG A 115 2.13 13.26 -18.23
C ARG A 115 3.59 13.07 -17.79
N VAL A 116 4.10 11.85 -17.91
CA VAL A 116 5.52 11.59 -17.74
C VAL A 116 6.19 12.15 -18.99
N GLY A 117 6.87 13.28 -18.86
CA GLY A 117 7.76 13.77 -19.90
C GLY A 117 9.00 12.89 -19.90
N GLY A 118 9.02 11.88 -20.76
CA GLY A 118 10.25 11.16 -21.09
C GLY A 118 11.10 12.05 -22.00
N GLN A 119 12.32 12.34 -21.57
CA GLN A 119 13.34 12.96 -22.40
C GLN A 119 14.00 11.83 -23.19
N PHE A 120 13.67 11.71 -24.47
CA PHE A 120 14.42 10.86 -25.40
C PHE A 120 15.53 11.71 -26.01
N SER A 121 16.77 11.26 -25.85
CA SER A 121 17.89 11.72 -26.67
C SER A 121 18.01 10.74 -27.82
N LEU A 122 17.67 11.19 -29.03
CA LEU A 122 18.03 10.53 -30.26
C LEU A 122 19.26 11.26 -30.80
N GLU A 123 20.29 10.50 -31.19
CA GLU A 123 21.38 10.98 -32.02
C GLU A 123 20.78 11.47 -33.33
N ASP A 124 20.59 12.79 -33.40
CA ASP A 124 20.52 13.64 -34.59
C ASP A 124 19.91 14.98 -34.17
N GLY A 125 20.76 15.94 -33.79
CA GLY A 125 20.59 17.39 -34.00
C GLY A 125 19.36 18.17 -33.49
N TRP A 126 18.35 17.59 -32.83
CA TRP A 126 17.13 18.33 -32.44
C TRP A 126 16.93 18.45 -30.93
N ALA A 127 16.91 19.68 -30.40
CA ALA A 127 16.59 19.96 -29.01
C ALA A 127 15.22 20.66 -28.88
N PHE A 128 14.26 19.99 -28.23
CA PHE A 128 12.97 20.60 -27.87
C PHE A 128 13.00 21.18 -26.46
N ARG A 129 12.77 22.49 -26.32
CA ARG A 129 12.59 23.16 -25.02
C ARG A 129 11.11 23.46 -24.77
N ARG A 130 10.59 23.03 -23.62
CA ARG A 130 9.23 23.34 -23.17
C ARG A 130 9.16 24.75 -22.58
N VAL A 131 8.14 25.51 -22.95
CA VAL A 131 7.72 26.74 -22.27
C VAL A 131 6.29 26.51 -21.76
N ASP A 132 6.07 26.66 -20.46
CA ASP A 132 4.76 26.44 -19.85
C ASP A 132 3.87 27.68 -19.98
N GLY A 133 2.68 27.50 -20.56
CA GLY A 133 1.63 28.52 -20.67
C GLY A 133 0.32 27.88 -21.12
N TYR A 134 -0.78 28.21 -20.42
CA TYR A 134 -2.10 27.60 -20.61
C TYR A 134 -2.66 27.86 -22.02
N SER A 135 -3.15 26.78 -22.65
CA SER A 135 -3.82 26.67 -23.96
C SER A 135 -2.99 26.99 -25.21
N GLY A 136 -2.74 25.96 -26.03
CA GLY A 136 -2.19 26.13 -27.38
C GLY A 136 -1.92 24.81 -28.09
N GLY A 137 -2.52 24.62 -29.26
CA GLY A 137 -2.24 23.50 -30.16
C GLY A 137 -0.82 23.56 -30.75
N TRP A 138 -0.37 22.43 -31.31
CA TRP A 138 0.95 22.31 -31.93
C TRP A 138 0.99 23.08 -33.25
N THR A 139 2.02 23.90 -33.43
CA THR A 139 2.43 24.40 -34.75
C THR A 139 3.87 23.96 -35.00
N VAL A 140 4.09 23.31 -36.14
CA VAL A 140 5.41 23.00 -36.66
C VAL A 140 5.86 24.20 -37.46
N THR A 141 7.07 24.71 -37.21
CA THR A 141 7.72 25.67 -38.12
C THR A 141 8.96 24.99 -38.71
N PRO A 142 9.12 24.95 -40.03
CA PRO A 142 10.40 24.64 -40.63
C PRO A 142 11.32 25.87 -40.48
N GLU A 143 12.60 25.61 -40.26
CA GLU A 143 13.62 26.66 -40.17
C GLU A 143 13.65 27.51 -41.45
N GLY A 144 13.77 28.82 -41.25
CA GLY A 144 14.05 29.80 -42.30
C GLY A 144 12.88 30.72 -42.64
N GLY A 145 12.84 31.91 -42.03
CA GLY A 145 12.12 33.06 -42.58
C GLY A 145 11.22 33.82 -41.61
N ARG A 146 11.68 35.03 -41.23
CA ARG A 146 10.96 36.21 -40.70
C ARG A 146 9.72 35.98 -39.80
N SER A 147 9.90 36.32 -38.53
CA SER A 147 8.82 36.49 -37.55
C SER A 147 7.92 37.70 -37.87
N VAL A 148 6.61 37.48 -38.01
CA VAL A 148 5.59 38.53 -37.83
C VAL A 148 4.84 38.20 -36.54
N ARG A 149 4.98 39.08 -35.55
CA ARG A 149 4.39 38.93 -34.21
C ARG A 149 3.00 39.59 -34.22
N ARG A 150 1.94 38.83 -33.92
CA ARG A 150 0.65 39.38 -33.47
C ARG A 150 0.52 39.07 -31.99
N VAL A 151 0.70 40.09 -31.15
CA VAL A 151 0.56 39.99 -29.69
C VAL A 151 -0.87 40.39 -29.36
N ASN A 152 -1.68 39.44 -28.88
CA ASN A 152 -2.87 39.71 -28.09
C ASN A 152 -2.69 38.97 -26.77
N GLY A 153 -2.28 39.70 -25.74
CA GLY A 153 -2.11 39.18 -24.40
C GLY A 153 -1.71 40.31 -23.47
N TYR A 154 -2.63 40.72 -22.61
CA TYR A 154 -2.39 41.62 -21.49
C TYR A 154 -1.34 41.00 -20.57
N SER A 155 -0.21 41.67 -20.39
CA SER A 155 0.56 41.56 -19.15
C SER A 155 1.39 42.83 -18.94
N GLU A 156 1.21 43.42 -17.76
CA GLU A 156 2.01 44.52 -17.22
C GLU A 156 3.48 44.11 -17.19
N GLY A 157 4.33 44.88 -17.87
CA GLY A 157 5.76 44.64 -17.93
C GLY A 157 6.51 45.54 -16.96
N TRP A 158 7.39 44.97 -16.14
CA TRP A 158 8.61 45.65 -15.71
C TRP A 158 9.73 45.26 -16.67
N THR A 159 10.25 46.23 -17.42
CA THR A 159 11.44 46.08 -18.27
C THR A 159 12.67 46.64 -17.57
N VAL A 160 13.66 45.79 -17.30
CA VAL A 160 15.04 46.21 -17.04
C VAL A 160 15.81 46.13 -18.36
N SER A 161 16.43 47.25 -18.71
CA SER A 161 17.17 47.49 -19.95
C SER A 161 18.63 47.06 -19.80
N PRO A 162 19.29 46.50 -20.84
CA PRO A 162 20.72 46.65 -21.00
C PRO A 162 21.04 47.63 -22.14
N LYS A 163 21.79 48.68 -21.77
CA LYS A 163 22.42 49.65 -22.66
C LYS A 163 23.60 49.04 -23.42
N GLY A 164 23.82 49.56 -24.63
CA GLY A 164 25.07 49.44 -25.39
C GLY A 164 24.81 48.77 -26.75
N GLY A 165 25.02 49.37 -27.91
CA GLY A 165 25.66 50.63 -28.29
C GLY A 165 26.34 50.39 -29.64
N ARG A 166 25.87 51.05 -30.70
CA ARG A 166 26.66 51.63 -31.83
C ARG A 166 25.75 52.02 -32.99
N LEU A 167 25.77 53.32 -33.27
CA LEU A 167 25.28 53.99 -34.48
C LEU A 167 26.32 53.89 -35.59
N LEU A 168 25.90 53.65 -36.83
CA LEU A 168 26.49 54.27 -38.04
C LEU A 168 25.44 54.41 -39.16
N ARG A 169 24.91 55.64 -39.24
CA ARG A 169 24.58 56.52 -40.39
C ARG A 169 23.92 55.97 -41.69
N PRO A 170 22.90 56.68 -42.25
CA PRO A 170 22.10 56.24 -43.40
C PRO A 170 22.57 56.81 -44.75
N LYS A 171 22.18 56.17 -45.87
CA LYS A 171 21.99 56.81 -47.18
C LYS A 171 21.30 55.88 -48.19
N GLY A 172 20.17 56.33 -48.75
CA GLY A 172 19.91 56.21 -50.19
C GLY A 172 18.82 55.23 -50.68
N LYS A 173 17.73 55.84 -51.18
CA LYS A 173 16.96 55.50 -52.41
C LYS A 173 15.92 54.34 -52.41
N ARG A 174 14.65 54.76 -52.23
CA ARG A 174 13.45 54.59 -53.09
C ARG A 174 13.28 53.32 -53.97
N LEU A 175 12.15 52.63 -53.80
CA LEU A 175 11.03 52.42 -54.78
C LEU A 175 9.94 51.54 -54.11
N LEU A 176 8.78 52.13 -53.72
CA LEU A 176 7.42 51.95 -54.29
C LEU A 176 6.87 50.50 -54.22
N ARG A 177 5.75 50.19 -53.55
CA ARG A 177 4.36 50.63 -53.83
C ARG A 177 3.44 50.04 -52.72
N ARG A 178 2.72 50.86 -51.93
CA ARG A 178 1.27 51.21 -52.01
C ARG A 178 0.36 49.96 -51.81
N VAL A 179 -0.55 49.86 -50.83
CA VAL A 179 -1.78 50.66 -50.59
C VAL A 179 -2.52 50.13 -49.33
N ASP A 180 -3.06 51.06 -48.51
CA ASP A 180 -4.24 51.12 -47.60
C ASP A 180 -4.52 50.02 -46.55
N GLY A 181 -5.15 50.29 -45.39
CA GLY A 181 -5.80 51.48 -44.79
C GLY A 181 -6.13 51.16 -43.31
N GLN A 182 -6.02 52.11 -42.37
CA GLN A 182 -7.12 52.97 -41.84
C GLN A 182 -8.36 52.17 -41.38
N SER A 183 -9.02 52.36 -40.23
CA SER A 183 -8.96 53.32 -39.12
C SER A 183 -10.05 52.94 -38.08
N GLU A 184 -9.95 53.46 -36.85
CA GLU A 184 -11.02 53.96 -35.94
C GLU A 184 -12.21 53.03 -35.54
N GLY A 185 -12.66 52.87 -34.30
CA GLY A 185 -12.60 53.68 -33.08
C GLY A 185 -13.84 54.55 -32.91
N TRP A 186 -14.92 54.09 -32.24
CA TRP A 186 -16.02 54.96 -31.76
C TRP A 186 -16.78 54.41 -30.55
N THR A 187 -17.06 55.31 -29.62
CA THR A 187 -18.19 55.32 -28.68
C THR A 187 -19.00 56.58 -28.94
N VAL A 188 -20.33 56.47 -29.09
CA VAL A 188 -21.33 57.53 -28.85
C VAL A 188 -22.66 56.88 -28.42
N SER A 189 -23.31 57.44 -27.40
CA SER A 189 -24.72 57.28 -27.00
C SER A 189 -25.41 58.66 -27.09
N PRO A 190 -26.70 58.84 -26.73
CA PRO A 190 -27.95 58.25 -27.22
C PRO A 190 -28.95 59.35 -27.72
N LYS A 191 -30.06 59.00 -28.41
CA LYS A 191 -31.33 59.75 -28.35
C LYS A 191 -32.52 59.03 -29.05
N ASP A 192 -33.56 58.85 -28.25
CA ASP A 192 -35.01 58.81 -28.50
C ASP A 192 -35.66 57.79 -29.45
N GLY A 193 -36.56 56.99 -28.86
CA GLY A 193 -37.93 56.89 -29.38
C GLY A 193 -38.49 55.50 -29.74
N ARG A 194 -39.20 54.90 -28.76
CA ARG A 194 -40.35 53.97 -28.90
C ARG A 194 -40.14 52.56 -29.48
N SER A 195 -40.24 51.61 -28.56
CA SER A 195 -40.93 50.31 -28.63
C SER A 195 -41.37 49.77 -30.00
N VAL A 196 -40.72 48.68 -30.43
CA VAL A 196 -41.39 47.58 -31.15
C VAL A 196 -40.93 46.26 -30.56
N ARG A 197 -41.86 45.59 -29.87
CA ARG A 197 -41.79 44.19 -29.44
C ARG A 197 -43.04 43.53 -30.01
N ARG A 198 -42.91 42.74 -31.08
CA ARG A 198 -43.90 41.83 -31.69
C ARG A 198 -43.41 41.45 -33.12
N VAL A 199 -43.66 40.29 -33.73
CA VAL A 199 -44.26 38.99 -33.32
C VAL A 199 -44.25 38.02 -34.53
N ASP A 200 -44.18 36.72 -34.22
CA ASP A 200 -44.74 35.47 -34.79
C ASP A 200 -44.82 35.12 -36.30
N GLY A 201 -44.67 33.81 -36.56
CA GLY A 201 -45.23 33.14 -37.75
C GLY A 201 -44.71 31.72 -38.02
N TYR A 202 -45.57 30.72 -37.82
CA TYR A 202 -45.38 29.26 -37.91
C TYR A 202 -44.96 28.68 -39.30
N SER A 203 -44.34 27.49 -39.31
CA SER A 203 -44.91 26.34 -40.05
C SER A 203 -44.39 24.97 -39.57
N VAL A 204 -45.31 24.04 -39.51
CA VAL A 204 -45.19 22.63 -39.13
C VAL A 204 -44.88 21.80 -40.37
N ARG A 205 -44.02 20.78 -40.26
CA ARG A 205 -44.31 19.47 -40.86
C ARG A 205 -43.67 18.34 -40.05
N ARG A 206 -44.53 17.49 -39.52
CA ARG A 206 -44.24 16.26 -38.77
C ARG A 206 -44.29 15.09 -39.77
N VAL A 207 -43.82 13.91 -39.33
CA VAL A 207 -44.09 12.55 -39.87
C VAL A 207 -43.06 12.12 -40.95
N ASP A 208 -42.31 11.02 -40.90
CA ASP A 208 -42.56 9.69 -40.30
C ASP A 208 -41.25 8.90 -40.01
N GLY A 209 -41.34 7.95 -39.08
CA GLY A 209 -40.51 6.74 -39.09
C GLY A 209 -39.25 6.72 -38.21
N TYR A 210 -39.22 5.73 -37.31
CA TYR A 210 -38.10 5.21 -36.52
C TYR A 210 -38.00 5.67 -35.05
N SER A 211 -38.45 4.76 -34.20
CA SER A 211 -38.32 4.72 -32.75
C SER A 211 -36.87 4.48 -32.34
N VAL A 212 -36.32 5.36 -31.49
CA VAL A 212 -35.09 5.06 -30.75
C VAL A 212 -35.49 4.23 -29.53
N ARG A 213 -35.51 2.91 -29.68
CA ARG A 213 -35.60 1.97 -28.56
C ARG A 213 -34.24 1.92 -27.88
N ARG A 214 -34.15 2.44 -26.65
CA ARG A 214 -32.96 2.30 -25.81
C ARG A 214 -32.89 0.84 -25.35
N VAL A 215 -31.99 0.06 -25.94
CA VAL A 215 -31.68 -1.30 -25.50
C VAL A 215 -30.28 -1.30 -24.90
N ASN A 216 -30.21 -1.69 -23.62
CA ASN A 216 -28.96 -2.01 -22.94
C ASN A 216 -28.38 -3.28 -23.58
N GLY A 217 -27.14 -3.22 -24.07
CA GLY A 217 -26.44 -4.40 -24.56
C GLY A 217 -25.06 -4.08 -25.10
N TYR A 218 -24.05 -4.70 -24.50
CA TYR A 218 -22.71 -4.88 -25.06
C TYR A 218 -22.80 -5.79 -26.30
N SER A 219 -22.39 -5.31 -27.49
CA SER A 219 -21.68 -6.09 -28.53
C SER A 219 -21.48 -5.29 -29.83
N GLU A 220 -20.61 -5.83 -30.67
CA GLU A 220 -19.79 -5.21 -31.72
C GLU A 220 -20.47 -5.12 -33.10
N GLY A 221 -19.89 -4.29 -33.99
CA GLY A 221 -19.95 -4.47 -35.45
C GLY A 221 -20.99 -3.62 -36.19
N TRP A 222 -20.53 -2.74 -37.08
CA TRP A 222 -21.36 -2.18 -38.16
C TRP A 222 -20.96 -2.83 -39.48
N THR A 223 -21.90 -3.53 -40.10
CA THR A 223 -21.86 -3.85 -41.53
C THR A 223 -22.86 -2.94 -42.24
N VAL A 224 -22.39 -2.23 -43.28
CA VAL A 224 -23.26 -1.52 -44.21
C VAL A 224 -22.86 -1.97 -45.61
N THR A 225 -23.74 -2.71 -46.28
CA THR A 225 -23.67 -2.94 -47.73
C THR A 225 -24.74 -2.10 -48.44
N PRO A 226 -24.44 -1.54 -49.63
CA PRO A 226 -25.17 -0.40 -50.18
C PRO A 226 -26.25 -0.82 -51.19
N LYS A 227 -27.30 0.00 -51.34
CA LYS A 227 -28.10 0.08 -52.57
C LYS A 227 -28.09 1.50 -53.11
N GLY A 228 -27.44 1.67 -54.28
CA GLY A 228 -27.81 2.63 -55.31
C GLY A 228 -26.98 3.91 -55.42
N GLY A 229 -26.07 3.95 -56.40
CA GLY A 229 -25.60 5.19 -57.05
C GLY A 229 -24.10 5.50 -56.95
N ARG A 230 -23.32 5.14 -57.98
CA ARG A 230 -21.93 5.56 -58.26
C ARG A 230 -21.97 6.85 -59.13
N LEU A 231 -20.97 7.74 -59.30
CA LEU A 231 -19.51 7.58 -59.52
C LEU A 231 -18.68 8.84 -59.16
N LEU A 232 -17.44 8.58 -58.70
CA LEU A 232 -16.09 9.15 -58.99
C LEU A 232 -15.82 10.68 -59.04
N ARG A 233 -14.64 11.23 -58.73
CA ARG A 233 -13.42 10.94 -57.93
C ARG A 233 -12.41 12.05 -58.30
N ARG A 234 -11.81 12.75 -57.34
CA ARG A 234 -10.35 12.99 -57.30
C ARG A 234 -9.90 13.24 -55.86
N VAL A 235 -8.76 12.66 -55.55
CA VAL A 235 -8.07 12.53 -54.26
C VAL A 235 -7.03 13.63 -54.17
N ASP A 236 -6.91 14.25 -52.99
CA ASP A 236 -5.70 14.71 -52.30
C ASP A 236 -6.15 14.95 -50.84
N GLY A 237 -5.61 14.38 -49.77
CA GLY A 237 -4.40 13.60 -49.56
C GLY A 237 -3.85 13.96 -48.18
N TYR A 238 -4.43 13.42 -47.09
CA TYR A 238 -3.73 13.16 -45.82
C TYR A 238 -4.46 12.04 -45.07
N SER A 239 -4.03 10.82 -45.32
CA SER A 239 -4.29 9.67 -44.45
C SER A 239 -3.40 9.81 -43.21
N VAL A 240 -3.98 10.31 -42.11
CA VAL A 240 -3.36 10.12 -40.80
C VAL A 240 -3.50 8.64 -40.45
N ARG A 241 -2.45 7.88 -40.76
CA ARG A 241 -2.16 6.56 -40.22
C ARG A 241 -2.31 6.69 -38.70
N ARG A 242 -3.31 6.02 -38.09
CA ARG A 242 -3.32 5.82 -36.64
C ARG A 242 -2.06 5.03 -36.32
N VAL A 243 -1.05 5.73 -35.82
CA VAL A 243 0.05 5.09 -35.11
C VAL A 243 -0.54 4.59 -33.81
N ASP A 244 -0.54 3.27 -33.66
CA ASP A 244 -0.69 2.63 -32.36
C ASP A 244 0.41 3.17 -31.45
N GLY A 245 0.03 4.01 -30.50
CA GLY A 245 0.99 4.60 -29.59
C GLY A 245 0.27 5.40 -28.54
N TYR A 246 0.43 4.97 -27.29
CA TYR A 246 -0.03 5.62 -26.06
C TYR A 246 -1.49 5.37 -25.67
N SER A 247 -1.81 4.11 -25.38
CA SER A 247 -2.70 3.87 -24.24
C SER A 247 -1.89 4.14 -22.95
N VAL A 248 -2.18 5.25 -22.28
CA VAL A 248 -1.64 5.51 -20.93
C VAL A 248 -2.37 4.57 -19.97
N ARG A 249 -1.96 3.30 -19.95
CA ARG A 249 -2.44 2.29 -19.01
C ARG A 249 -1.68 2.50 -17.71
N ARG A 250 -2.22 3.35 -16.82
CA ARG A 250 -1.76 3.39 -15.42
C ARG A 250 -2.50 2.31 -14.68
N VAL A 251 -1.74 1.43 -14.06
CA VAL A 251 -2.28 0.21 -13.50
C VAL A 251 -1.96 0.09 -12.03
N ASP A 252 -2.99 -0.23 -11.26
CA ASP A 252 -2.81 -0.78 -9.92
C ASP A 252 -2.20 -2.19 -10.11
N ALA A 253 -0.96 -2.42 -9.65
CA ALA A 253 -0.26 -3.68 -9.92
C ALA A 253 -1.02 -4.90 -9.40
N ALA A 254 -1.79 -4.73 -8.31
CA ALA A 254 -2.72 -5.73 -7.80
C ALA A 254 -3.82 -6.09 -8.83
N ASN A 255 -4.40 -5.09 -9.50
CA ASN A 255 -5.46 -5.31 -10.49
C ASN A 255 -4.90 -5.95 -11.76
N ASP A 256 -3.72 -5.53 -12.22
CA ASP A 256 -3.04 -6.21 -13.34
C ASP A 256 -2.72 -7.65 -12.98
N PHE A 257 -2.14 -7.90 -11.82
CA PHE A 257 -1.84 -9.26 -11.37
C PHE A 257 -3.11 -10.12 -11.31
N THR A 258 -4.21 -9.60 -10.76
CA THR A 258 -5.48 -10.34 -10.75
C THR A 258 -6.04 -10.60 -12.14
N ALA A 259 -5.89 -9.66 -13.08
CA ALA A 259 -6.38 -9.79 -14.44
C ALA A 259 -5.54 -10.80 -15.24
N ASP A 260 -4.22 -10.70 -15.13
CA ASP A 260 -3.27 -11.59 -15.78
C ASP A 260 -3.44 -13.02 -15.27
N LEU A 261 -3.69 -13.16 -13.98
CA LEU A 261 -3.93 -14.46 -13.40
C LEU A 261 -5.32 -15.02 -13.76
N ALA A 262 -6.34 -14.17 -13.90
CA ALA A 262 -7.63 -14.60 -14.42
C ALA A 262 -7.52 -15.19 -15.84
N HIS A 263 -6.58 -14.70 -16.65
CA HIS A 263 -6.29 -15.28 -17.96
C HIS A 263 -5.64 -16.68 -17.85
N LEU A 264 -4.77 -16.93 -16.87
CA LEU A 264 -4.25 -18.28 -16.60
C LEU A 264 -5.35 -19.25 -16.17
N ALA A 265 -6.32 -18.77 -15.39
CA ALA A 265 -7.39 -19.60 -14.84
C ALA A 265 -8.51 -19.95 -15.83
N ALA A 266 -8.52 -19.37 -17.03
CA ALA A 266 -9.57 -19.53 -18.04
C ALA A 266 -9.25 -20.70 -18.99
N PRO A 267 -9.39 -21.94 -18.50
CA PRO A 267 -10.47 -22.78 -19.04
C PRO A 267 -11.43 -23.37 -17.99
N HIS A 268 -11.14 -23.27 -16.69
CA HIS A 268 -11.89 -23.99 -15.66
C HIS A 268 -12.16 -23.13 -14.42
N SER A 269 -13.34 -22.49 -14.32
CA SER A 269 -14.06 -21.97 -13.12
C SER A 269 -13.33 -21.32 -11.91
N HIS A 270 -12.01 -21.19 -11.89
CA HIS A 270 -11.21 -21.03 -10.67
C HIS A 270 -11.14 -19.58 -10.17
N ALA A 271 -11.34 -18.57 -11.01
CA ALA A 271 -11.29 -17.16 -10.60
C ALA A 271 -12.35 -16.80 -9.54
N SER A 272 -13.54 -17.43 -9.60
CA SER A 272 -14.58 -17.24 -8.58
C SER A 272 -14.20 -17.90 -7.23
N SER A 273 -13.44 -18.99 -7.29
CA SER A 273 -12.97 -19.75 -6.12
C SER A 273 -11.99 -18.93 -5.28
N TRP A 274 -11.12 -18.18 -5.95
CA TRP A 274 -10.10 -17.34 -5.33
C TRP A 274 -10.67 -16.27 -4.40
N ASN A 275 -11.63 -15.49 -4.89
CA ASN A 275 -12.32 -14.48 -4.09
C ASN A 275 -13.00 -15.08 -2.86
N ARG A 276 -13.59 -16.28 -3.00
CA ARG A 276 -14.22 -16.99 -1.88
C ARG A 276 -13.16 -17.47 -0.87
N LYS A 277 -12.06 -18.07 -1.33
CA LYS A 277 -10.95 -18.52 -0.47
C LYS A 277 -10.31 -17.36 0.30
N PHE A 278 -9.97 -16.27 -0.40
CA PHE A 278 -9.39 -15.07 0.21
C PHE A 278 -10.32 -14.48 1.28
N ARG A 279 -11.63 -14.41 0.99
CA ARG A 279 -12.64 -13.93 1.96
C ARG A 279 -12.69 -14.80 3.22
N THR A 280 -12.66 -16.12 3.05
CA THR A 280 -12.68 -17.06 4.18
C THR A 280 -11.41 -16.94 5.00
N LYS A 281 -10.24 -16.91 4.34
CA LYS A 281 -8.93 -16.72 5.00
C LYS A 281 -8.87 -15.39 5.77
N SER A 282 -9.32 -14.29 5.18
CA SER A 282 -9.35 -12.97 5.82
C SER A 282 -10.26 -12.95 7.06
N LYS A 283 -11.46 -13.53 6.98
CA LYS A 283 -12.36 -13.66 8.15
C LYS A 283 -11.75 -14.53 9.24
N LEU A 284 -11.14 -15.65 8.86
CA LEU A 284 -10.48 -16.55 9.81
C LEU A 284 -9.31 -15.84 10.50
N TRP A 285 -8.49 -15.13 9.73
CA TRP A 285 -7.36 -14.35 10.23
C TRP A 285 -7.81 -13.28 11.22
N PHE A 286 -8.87 -12.53 10.89
CA PHE A 286 -9.45 -11.51 11.78
C PHE A 286 -9.94 -12.13 13.09
N ARG A 287 -10.69 -13.24 13.02
CA ARG A 287 -11.22 -13.95 14.19
C ARG A 287 -10.11 -14.52 15.06
N LEU A 288 -9.09 -15.12 14.46
CA LEU A 288 -7.95 -15.70 15.18
C LEU A 288 -7.11 -14.61 15.85
N SER A 289 -6.65 -13.60 15.10
CA SER A 289 -5.83 -12.53 15.67
C SER A 289 -6.57 -11.72 16.74
N GLY A 290 -7.80 -11.28 16.46
CA GLY A 290 -8.62 -10.56 17.42
C GLY A 290 -9.00 -11.42 18.63
N GLY A 291 -9.34 -12.69 18.41
CA GLY A 291 -9.66 -13.63 19.48
C GLY A 291 -8.51 -13.86 20.46
N ILE A 292 -7.29 -14.05 19.95
CA ILE A 292 -6.09 -14.22 20.79
C ILE A 292 -5.84 -12.96 21.65
N ILE A 293 -5.95 -11.76 21.06
CA ILE A 293 -5.75 -10.50 21.80
C ILE A 293 -6.85 -10.29 22.85
N ILE A 294 -8.12 -10.56 22.52
CA ILE A 294 -9.24 -10.43 23.45
C ILE A 294 -9.12 -11.44 24.60
N LEU A 295 -8.72 -12.68 24.31
CA LEU A 295 -8.49 -13.70 25.33
C LEU A 295 -7.35 -13.31 26.27
N TRP A 296 -6.21 -12.87 25.72
CA TRP A 296 -5.10 -12.34 26.52
C TRP A 296 -5.54 -11.19 27.42
N PHE A 297 -6.24 -10.21 26.85
CA PHE A 297 -6.71 -9.05 27.60
C PHE A 297 -7.74 -9.42 28.67
N GLY A 298 -8.71 -10.28 28.35
CA GLY A 298 -9.68 -10.78 29.32
C GLY A 298 -8.99 -11.51 30.48
N TYR A 299 -7.94 -12.28 30.18
CA TYR A 299 -7.13 -12.93 31.21
C TYR A 299 -6.33 -11.91 32.06
N ALA A 300 -5.74 -10.89 31.42
CA ALA A 300 -5.09 -9.77 32.10
C ALA A 300 -6.04 -9.06 33.08
N GLN A 301 -7.27 -8.76 32.62
CA GLN A 301 -8.28 -8.10 33.43
C GLN A 301 -8.76 -8.97 34.59
N ARG A 302 -8.90 -10.28 34.37
CA ARG A 302 -9.21 -11.23 35.45
C ARG A 302 -8.13 -11.19 36.54
N ILE A 303 -6.85 -11.25 36.17
CA ILE A 303 -5.75 -11.21 37.14
C ILE A 303 -5.75 -9.88 37.91
N ASN A 304 -5.87 -8.75 37.20
CA ASN A 304 -5.97 -7.44 37.83
C ASN A 304 -7.14 -7.35 38.82
N TYR A 305 -8.29 -7.95 38.47
CA TYR A 305 -9.46 -8.00 39.34
C TYR A 305 -9.26 -8.89 40.57
N ILE A 306 -8.67 -10.07 40.42
CA ILE A 306 -8.34 -10.98 41.53
C ILE A 306 -7.35 -10.32 42.50
N TRP A 307 -6.31 -9.69 41.96
CA TRP A 307 -5.35 -8.92 42.75
C TRP A 307 -6.06 -7.82 43.54
N TRP A 308 -6.95 -7.07 42.89
CA TRP A 308 -7.73 -6.06 43.58
C TRP A 308 -8.59 -6.62 44.72
N LEU A 309 -9.28 -7.75 44.50
CA LEU A 309 -10.07 -8.40 45.55
C LEU A 309 -9.20 -8.81 46.74
N HIS A 310 -8.02 -9.38 46.50
CA HIS A 310 -7.07 -9.76 47.55
C HIS A 310 -6.57 -8.54 48.36
N PHE A 311 -6.25 -7.43 47.69
CA PHE A 311 -5.86 -6.20 48.39
C PHE A 311 -7.00 -5.62 49.22
N LYS A 312 -8.23 -5.61 48.66
CA LYS A 312 -9.42 -5.14 49.38
C LYS A 312 -9.70 -5.95 50.65
N GLN A 313 -9.44 -7.25 50.63
CA GLN A 313 -9.64 -8.10 51.81
C GLN A 313 -8.57 -7.87 52.89
N ARG A 314 -7.38 -7.37 52.53
CA ARG A 314 -6.26 -7.14 53.45
C ARG A 314 -6.29 -5.75 54.10
N SER A 315 -6.88 -4.76 53.44
CA SER A 315 -7.01 -3.40 53.96
C SER A 315 -8.44 -3.18 54.48
N ASN A 316 -8.61 -3.05 55.80
CA ASN A 316 -9.90 -2.67 56.40
C ASN A 316 -10.30 -1.22 56.05
N ASP A 317 -9.37 -0.42 55.52
CA ASP A 317 -9.65 0.92 55.05
C ASP A 317 -10.27 0.88 53.64
N THR A 318 -11.60 0.97 53.62
CA THR A 318 -12.42 1.03 52.41
C THR A 318 -12.13 2.22 51.48
N THR A 319 -11.26 3.13 51.89
CA THR A 319 -10.87 4.35 51.17
C THR A 319 -9.59 4.20 50.34
N GLU A 320 -8.84 3.09 50.47
CA GLU A 320 -7.72 2.79 49.57
C GLU A 320 -8.24 2.35 48.19
N THR A 321 -8.55 3.37 47.40
CA THR A 321 -9.05 3.26 46.04
C THR A 321 -8.02 2.62 45.12
N PHE A 322 -8.54 1.75 44.25
CA PHE A 322 -7.86 0.98 43.20
C PHE A 322 -6.62 1.70 42.63
N TRP A 323 -5.45 1.06 42.75
CA TRP A 323 -4.20 1.31 42.01
C TRP A 323 -4.14 2.68 41.32
N MET A 324 -3.54 3.67 41.99
CA MET A 324 -2.83 4.84 41.44
C MET A 324 -2.50 5.87 42.55
N ALA A 325 -3.22 5.85 43.67
CA ALA A 325 -3.12 6.85 44.76
C ALA A 325 -1.68 7.05 45.30
N ASN A 326 -0.82 6.03 45.20
CA ASN A 326 0.58 6.12 45.58
C ASN A 326 1.58 6.05 44.42
N GLN A 327 1.20 5.67 43.20
CA GLN A 327 2.16 5.53 42.09
C GLN A 327 2.36 6.82 41.30
N LEU A 328 1.33 7.65 41.09
CA LEU A 328 1.49 8.88 40.28
C LEU A 328 1.64 10.18 41.09
N LYS A 329 1.76 10.15 42.44
CA LYS A 329 2.05 11.37 43.23
C LYS A 329 3.19 12.17 42.58
N PRO A 330 2.98 13.45 42.23
CA PRO A 330 1.90 14.33 42.72
C PRO A 330 0.58 14.37 41.92
N LEU A 331 0.41 13.66 40.81
CA LEU A 331 -0.88 13.63 40.09
C LEU A 331 -1.94 12.88 40.92
N THR A 332 -2.81 13.64 41.60
CA THR A 332 -3.92 13.15 42.43
C THR A 332 -5.12 12.64 41.61
N ALA A 333 -4.88 12.04 40.45
CA ALA A 333 -5.96 11.51 39.62
C ALA A 333 -6.45 10.18 40.22
N PHE A 334 -7.55 10.23 40.97
CA PHE A 334 -8.26 9.05 41.45
C PHE A 334 -9.14 8.50 40.32
N LEU A 335 -8.71 7.41 39.69
CA LEU A 335 -9.50 6.69 38.70
C LEU A 335 -10.09 5.41 39.32
N PRO A 336 -11.43 5.30 39.44
CA PRO A 336 -12.10 4.05 39.76
C PRO A 336 -11.64 2.88 38.86
N ALA A 337 -11.66 1.66 39.41
CA ALA A 337 -11.25 0.44 38.71
C ALA A 337 -11.87 0.31 37.31
N TRP A 338 -13.18 0.54 37.21
CA TRP A 338 -13.91 0.45 35.94
C TRP A 338 -13.45 1.51 34.92
N GLN A 339 -13.07 2.71 35.37
CA GLN A 339 -12.52 3.75 34.47
C GLN A 339 -11.17 3.33 33.92
N THR A 340 -10.33 2.70 34.75
CA THR A 340 -9.04 2.14 34.32
C THR A 340 -9.26 1.02 33.30
N VAL A 341 -10.19 0.08 33.54
CA VAL A 341 -10.53 -0.98 32.58
C VAL A 341 -10.98 -0.39 31.23
N ILE A 342 -11.86 0.61 31.27
CA ILE A 342 -12.32 1.30 30.06
C ILE A 342 -11.15 1.99 29.36
N LEU A 343 -10.31 2.73 30.10
CA LEU A 343 -9.14 3.40 29.56
C LEU A 343 -8.22 2.40 28.84
N TRP A 344 -7.78 1.33 29.50
CA TRP A 344 -6.92 0.32 28.88
C TRP A 344 -7.57 -0.37 27.68
N CYS A 345 -8.87 -0.67 27.76
CA CYS A 345 -9.59 -1.29 26.65
C CYS A 345 -9.60 -0.40 25.40
N PHE A 346 -9.97 0.88 25.56
CA PHE A 346 -10.08 1.81 24.43
C PHE A 346 -8.73 2.37 23.96
N CYS A 347 -7.76 2.51 24.86
CA CYS A 347 -6.51 3.24 24.60
C CYS A 347 -5.32 2.31 24.32
N SER A 348 -5.38 1.05 24.75
CA SER A 348 -4.30 0.07 24.50
C SER A 348 -4.79 -1.10 23.64
N VAL A 349 -5.87 -1.80 24.04
CA VAL A 349 -6.32 -3.03 23.35
C VAL A 349 -6.89 -2.75 21.97
N PHE A 350 -7.83 -1.82 21.86
CA PHE A 350 -8.44 -1.52 20.58
C PHE A 350 -7.40 -1.03 19.57
N PRO A 351 -6.48 -0.10 19.92
CA PRO A 351 -5.40 0.31 19.04
C PRO A 351 -4.47 -0.85 18.70
N LEU A 352 -4.13 -1.74 19.64
CA LEU A 352 -3.33 -2.94 19.38
C LEU A 352 -4.00 -3.86 18.35
N ILE A 353 -5.30 -4.13 18.47
CA ILE A 353 -6.08 -4.92 17.50
C ILE A 353 -6.00 -4.26 16.13
N LEU A 354 -6.23 -2.94 16.04
CA LEU A 354 -6.15 -2.21 14.78
C LEU A 354 -4.75 -2.28 14.17
N SER A 355 -3.73 -2.13 15.01
CA SER A 355 -2.33 -2.25 14.63
C SER A 355 -2.04 -3.61 14.00
N GLN A 356 -2.59 -4.68 14.60
CA GLN A 356 -2.48 -6.05 14.09
C GLN A 356 -3.23 -6.19 12.75
N GLN A 357 -4.42 -5.60 12.60
CA GLN A 357 -5.19 -5.65 11.35
C GLN A 357 -4.43 -5.07 10.15
N VAL A 358 -3.64 -4.02 10.36
CA VAL A 358 -2.83 -3.41 9.28
C VAL A 358 -1.79 -4.40 8.76
N ILE A 359 -1.12 -5.12 9.65
CA ILE A 359 -0.17 -6.19 9.29
C ILE A 359 -0.91 -7.37 8.66
N GLY A 360 -2.09 -7.70 9.17
CA GLY A 360 -2.93 -8.73 8.58
C GLY A 360 -3.28 -8.48 7.13
N ILE A 361 -3.59 -7.24 6.76
CA ILE A 361 -3.82 -6.88 5.35
C ILE A 361 -2.58 -7.16 4.52
N PHE A 362 -1.40 -6.77 5.00
CA PHE A 362 -0.15 -7.05 4.30
C PHE A 362 0.12 -8.55 4.13
N VAL A 363 -0.02 -9.34 5.20
CA VAL A 363 0.12 -10.81 5.21
C VAL A 363 -0.87 -11.46 4.25
N LEU A 364 -2.13 -11.02 4.24
CA LEU A 364 -3.15 -11.54 3.34
C LEU A 364 -2.82 -11.26 1.87
N ASN A 365 -2.28 -10.08 1.55
CA ASN A 365 -1.82 -9.76 0.20
C ASN A 365 -0.60 -10.62 -0.21
N ALA A 366 0.32 -10.89 0.72
CA ALA A 366 1.42 -11.83 0.49
C ALA A 366 0.91 -13.27 0.26
N ASP A 367 -0.09 -13.73 1.03
CA ASP A 367 -0.74 -15.03 0.80
C ASP A 367 -1.45 -15.07 -0.55
N PHE A 368 -2.09 -13.99 -0.98
CA PHE A 368 -2.69 -13.89 -2.31
C PHE A 368 -1.65 -14.00 -3.43
N LEU A 369 -0.52 -13.29 -3.29
CA LEU A 369 0.61 -13.38 -4.21
C LEU A 369 1.17 -14.82 -4.27
N LYS A 370 1.35 -15.45 -3.11
CA LYS A 370 1.80 -16.85 -2.99
C LYS A 370 0.89 -17.78 -3.78
N GLU A 371 -0.43 -17.72 -3.57
CA GLU A 371 -1.36 -18.61 -4.27
C GLU A 371 -1.32 -18.42 -5.79
N GLY A 372 -1.03 -17.21 -6.26
CA GLY A 372 -0.89 -16.98 -7.70
C GLY A 372 0.40 -17.45 -8.32
N LEU A 373 1.49 -17.32 -7.60
CA LEU A 373 2.75 -17.94 -8.00
C LEU A 373 2.63 -19.47 -7.99
N ARG A 374 1.89 -20.04 -7.02
CA ARG A 374 1.63 -21.48 -6.98
C ARG A 374 0.79 -21.96 -8.17
N ASP A 375 -0.27 -21.23 -8.53
CA ASP A 375 -1.09 -21.58 -9.69
C ASP A 375 -0.29 -21.44 -11.01
N LEU A 376 0.60 -20.44 -11.12
CA LEU A 376 1.56 -20.33 -12.22
C LEU A 376 2.53 -21.52 -12.26
N ASN A 377 3.12 -21.89 -11.13
CA ASN A 377 4.00 -23.06 -11.02
C ASN A 377 3.31 -24.35 -11.45
N ARG A 378 2.03 -24.50 -11.09
CA ARG A 378 1.22 -25.64 -11.50
C ARG A 378 1.01 -25.67 -13.02
N ASP A 379 0.66 -24.54 -13.65
CA ASP A 379 0.47 -24.47 -15.10
C ASP A 379 1.78 -24.78 -15.86
N ILE A 380 2.92 -24.25 -15.39
CA ILE A 380 4.24 -24.57 -15.96
C ILE A 380 4.52 -26.09 -15.85
N ARG A 381 4.24 -26.70 -14.69
CA ARG A 381 4.44 -28.13 -14.47
C ARG A 381 3.54 -29.00 -15.34
N GLU A 382 2.26 -28.62 -15.48
CA GLU A 382 1.33 -29.29 -16.39
C GLU A 382 1.85 -29.22 -17.84
N GLN A 383 2.47 -28.10 -18.24
CA GLN A 383 3.12 -28.01 -19.55
C GLN A 383 4.33 -28.93 -19.65
N ILE A 384 5.22 -28.96 -18.66
CA ILE A 384 6.38 -29.87 -18.59
C ILE A 384 5.96 -31.33 -18.80
N GLU A 385 4.85 -31.76 -18.18
CA GLU A 385 4.31 -33.12 -18.31
C GLU A 385 3.64 -33.38 -19.67
N SER A 386 2.99 -32.35 -20.24
CA SER A 386 2.33 -32.46 -21.55
C SER A 386 3.30 -32.51 -22.74
N PHE A 387 4.53 -32.01 -22.57
CA PHE A 387 5.60 -32.09 -23.56
C PHE A 387 6.18 -33.51 -23.60
N GLY A 388 5.51 -34.39 -24.36
CA GLY A 388 5.99 -35.73 -24.71
C GLY A 388 6.98 -35.74 -25.88
N PRO A 389 7.58 -36.91 -26.21
CA PRO A 389 8.67 -37.04 -27.19
C PRO A 389 8.32 -36.68 -28.64
N ARG A 390 7.03 -36.61 -28.98
CA ARG A 390 6.55 -36.34 -30.34
C ARG A 390 6.00 -34.92 -30.44
N ARG A 391 6.68 -34.10 -31.24
CA ARG A 391 6.30 -32.71 -31.54
C ARG A 391 5.08 -32.65 -32.46
N ASP A 392 4.06 -31.92 -32.03
CA ASP A 392 3.05 -31.34 -32.90
C ASP A 392 3.35 -29.84 -33.02
N ALA A 393 3.56 -29.30 -34.22
CA ALA A 393 3.84 -27.86 -34.43
C ALA A 393 2.77 -26.94 -33.78
N LYS A 394 1.53 -27.43 -33.69
CA LYS A 394 0.42 -26.75 -33.00
C LYS A 394 0.69 -26.53 -31.50
N ARG A 395 1.42 -27.42 -30.83
CA ARG A 395 1.79 -27.27 -29.40
C ARG A 395 2.85 -26.21 -29.19
N ALA A 396 3.77 -26.02 -30.14
CA ALA A 396 4.78 -24.97 -30.04
C ALA A 396 4.14 -23.57 -30.08
N LEU A 397 3.15 -23.36 -30.96
CA LEU A 397 2.38 -22.11 -31.02
C LEU A 397 1.55 -21.87 -29.74
N ASP A 398 0.95 -22.92 -29.17
CA ASP A 398 0.23 -22.80 -27.88
C ASP A 398 1.20 -22.42 -26.75
N LEU A 399 2.38 -23.06 -26.72
CA LEU A 399 3.40 -22.78 -25.70
C LEU A 399 3.93 -21.34 -25.79
N ASP A 400 4.19 -20.79 -26.99
CA ASP A 400 4.64 -19.40 -27.12
C ASP A 400 3.61 -18.42 -26.52
N SER A 401 2.31 -18.67 -26.76
CA SER A 401 1.24 -17.86 -26.18
C SER A 401 1.19 -17.96 -24.65
N ARG A 402 1.43 -19.16 -24.09
CA ARG A 402 1.51 -19.40 -22.65
C ARG A 402 2.74 -18.74 -22.02
N VAL A 403 3.90 -18.81 -22.66
CA VAL A 403 5.14 -18.16 -22.18
C VAL A 403 4.96 -16.64 -22.12
N MET A 404 4.27 -16.04 -23.10
CA MET A 404 3.92 -14.62 -23.07
C MET A 404 3.00 -14.29 -21.88
N LEU A 405 2.04 -15.17 -21.56
CA LEU A 405 1.16 -15.01 -20.41
C LEU A 405 1.92 -15.16 -19.09
N TRP A 406 2.79 -16.17 -18.95
CA TRP A 406 3.65 -16.36 -17.78
C TRP A 406 4.55 -15.16 -17.55
N THR A 407 5.17 -14.64 -18.62
CA THR A 407 6.00 -13.42 -18.55
C THR A 407 5.22 -12.24 -18.00
N LYS A 408 3.97 -12.07 -18.45
CA LYS A 408 3.09 -11.01 -17.98
C LYS A 408 2.74 -11.17 -16.50
N VAL A 409 2.38 -12.38 -16.07
CA VAL A 409 2.01 -12.72 -14.68
C VAL A 409 3.21 -12.56 -13.74
N VAL A 410 4.40 -12.98 -14.14
CA VAL A 410 5.64 -12.77 -13.38
C VAL A 410 6.00 -11.29 -13.30
N GLY A 411 5.79 -10.53 -14.38
CA GLY A 411 5.98 -9.08 -14.38
C GLY A 411 5.05 -8.36 -13.40
N SER A 412 3.75 -8.70 -13.43
CA SER A 412 2.75 -8.09 -12.55
C SER A 412 2.88 -8.54 -11.09
N SER A 413 3.28 -9.79 -10.84
CA SER A 413 3.54 -10.30 -9.48
C SER A 413 4.70 -9.55 -8.80
N ARG A 414 5.79 -9.27 -9.52
CA ARG A 414 6.92 -8.47 -9.03
C ARG A 414 6.54 -7.02 -8.79
N ALA A 415 5.79 -6.41 -9.72
CA ALA A 415 5.30 -5.05 -9.56
C ALA A 415 4.43 -4.94 -8.30
N PHE A 416 3.54 -5.92 -8.08
CA PHE A 416 2.70 -5.99 -6.89
C PHE A 416 3.52 -6.17 -5.60
N CYS A 417 4.49 -7.09 -5.60
CA CYS A 417 5.40 -7.29 -4.46
C CYS A 417 6.18 -6.01 -4.13
N LYS A 418 6.68 -5.31 -5.15
CA LYS A 418 7.38 -4.02 -4.98
C LYS A 418 6.48 -2.96 -4.37
N GLU A 419 5.23 -2.83 -4.83
CA GLU A 419 4.25 -1.90 -4.24
C GLU A 419 3.96 -2.23 -2.76
N LEU A 420 3.81 -3.52 -2.44
CA LEU A 420 3.63 -3.96 -1.05
C LEU A 420 4.84 -3.61 -0.18
N ASN A 421 6.05 -3.86 -0.65
CA ASN A 421 7.29 -3.52 0.07
C ASN A 421 7.47 -2.01 0.25
N ASP A 422 7.22 -1.22 -0.80
CA ASP A 422 7.36 0.24 -0.76
C ASP A 422 6.37 0.91 0.20
N PHE A 423 5.21 0.27 0.43
CA PHE A 423 4.19 0.76 1.35
C PHE A 423 4.35 0.21 2.77
N PHE A 424 4.41 -1.11 2.93
CA PHE A 424 4.42 -1.78 4.22
C PHE A 424 5.83 -1.97 4.80
N GLY A 425 6.90 -1.85 4.00
CA GLY A 425 8.26 -2.19 4.41
C GLY A 425 8.71 -1.46 5.68
N THR A 426 8.47 -0.15 5.80
CA THR A 426 8.82 0.63 7.00
C THR A 426 7.89 0.35 8.18
N ILE A 427 6.60 0.09 7.92
CA ILE A 427 5.63 -0.26 8.96
C ILE A 427 6.05 -1.60 9.58
N LEU A 428 6.30 -2.60 8.73
CA LEU A 428 6.73 -3.92 9.13
C LEU A 428 8.05 -3.87 9.91
N PHE A 429 9.00 -3.01 9.54
CA PHE A 429 10.28 -2.85 10.25
C PHE A 429 10.05 -2.51 11.72
N GLY A 430 9.34 -1.41 11.96
CA GLY A 430 9.17 -0.91 13.31
C GLY A 430 8.26 -1.81 14.13
N VAL A 431 7.23 -2.40 13.54
CA VAL A 431 6.38 -3.32 14.31
C VAL A 431 7.12 -4.60 14.66
N TYR A 432 7.82 -5.20 13.70
CA TYR A 432 8.61 -6.39 13.96
C TYR A 432 9.68 -6.13 15.03
N GLY A 433 10.37 -4.97 14.95
CA GLY A 433 11.33 -4.56 15.97
C GLY A 433 10.70 -4.35 17.36
N VAL A 434 9.57 -3.67 17.44
CA VAL A 434 8.84 -3.46 18.70
C VAL A 434 8.33 -4.78 19.26
N ASP A 435 7.74 -5.64 18.44
CA ASP A 435 7.23 -6.96 18.86
C ASP A 435 8.36 -7.88 19.34
N PHE A 436 9.54 -7.81 18.73
CA PHE A 436 10.74 -8.52 19.20
C PHE A 436 11.17 -8.06 20.59
N LEU A 437 11.20 -6.74 20.82
CA LEU A 437 11.55 -6.19 22.13
C LEU A 437 10.50 -6.55 23.21
N VAL A 438 9.21 -6.52 22.86
CA VAL A 438 8.13 -6.99 23.74
C VAL A 438 8.29 -8.47 24.08
N LEU A 439 8.63 -9.32 23.10
CA LEU A 439 8.87 -10.74 23.31
C LEU A 439 10.01 -10.99 24.31
N VAL A 440 11.15 -10.31 24.12
CA VAL A 440 12.30 -10.43 25.02
C VAL A 440 11.97 -9.92 26.42
N GLY A 441 11.27 -8.80 26.55
CA GLY A 441 10.90 -8.29 27.87
C GLY A 441 9.90 -9.19 28.60
N PHE A 442 8.87 -9.74 27.93
CA PHE A 442 7.98 -10.71 28.56
C PHE A 442 8.68 -12.01 28.96
N GLY A 443 9.63 -12.49 28.15
CA GLY A 443 10.42 -13.65 28.52
C GLY A 443 11.33 -13.38 29.71
N THR A 444 11.88 -12.16 29.81
CA THR A 444 12.68 -11.74 30.98
C THR A 444 11.83 -11.70 32.25
N ILE A 445 10.61 -11.17 32.18
CA ILE A 445 9.63 -11.19 33.28
C ILE A 445 9.34 -12.64 33.71
N LEU A 446 9.14 -13.55 32.75
CA LEU A 446 8.85 -14.96 33.03
C LEU A 446 10.01 -15.66 33.76
N ILE A 447 11.25 -15.33 33.38
CA ILE A 447 12.47 -15.85 34.04
C ILE A 447 12.64 -15.27 35.43
N TYR A 448 12.33 -13.99 35.61
CA TYR A 448 12.56 -13.26 36.86
C TYR A 448 11.52 -13.58 37.95
N LEU A 449 10.31 -13.99 37.59
CA LEU A 449 9.19 -14.19 38.53
C LEU A 449 8.74 -15.66 38.64
N PRO A 450 9.63 -16.63 38.97
CA PRO A 450 9.23 -18.04 39.08
C PRO A 450 8.25 -18.30 40.24
N PHE A 451 8.10 -17.36 41.19
CA PHE A 451 7.33 -17.56 42.43
C PHE A 451 6.01 -16.79 42.51
N LEU A 452 5.59 -16.02 41.49
CA LEU A 452 4.38 -15.17 41.57
C LEU A 452 3.02 -15.89 41.44
N GLY A 453 3.00 -17.20 41.69
CA GLY A 453 1.83 -18.05 41.54
C GLY A 453 1.57 -18.48 40.09
N LEU A 454 0.92 -19.64 39.93
CA LEU A 454 0.67 -20.26 38.62
C LEU A 454 -0.14 -19.37 37.67
N GLU A 455 -1.06 -18.55 38.19
CA GLU A 455 -1.89 -17.66 37.35
C GLU A 455 -1.07 -16.55 36.69
N THR A 456 -0.19 -15.89 37.45
CA THR A 456 0.68 -14.83 36.93
C THR A 456 1.67 -15.40 35.91
N PHE A 457 2.24 -16.58 36.20
CA PHE A 457 3.11 -17.30 35.27
C PHE A 457 2.38 -17.62 33.96
N ALA A 458 1.16 -18.18 34.05
CA ALA A 458 0.35 -18.50 32.88
C ALA A 458 0.04 -17.26 32.02
N PHE A 459 -0.12 -16.09 32.63
CA PHE A 459 -0.37 -14.84 31.91
C PHE A 459 0.82 -14.41 31.06
N TYR A 460 2.00 -14.37 31.65
CA TYR A 460 3.21 -14.00 30.93
C TYR A 460 3.60 -15.05 29.90
N ALA A 461 3.41 -16.34 30.20
CA ALA A 461 3.60 -17.41 29.23
C ALA A 461 2.63 -17.26 28.04
N TYR A 462 1.35 -16.94 28.29
CA TYR A 462 0.39 -16.66 27.22
C TYR A 462 0.82 -15.45 26.39
N ALA A 463 1.22 -14.35 27.04
CA ALA A 463 1.69 -13.15 26.36
C ALA A 463 2.89 -13.44 25.45
N LEU A 464 3.87 -14.19 25.96
CA LEU A 464 5.05 -14.63 25.22
C LEU A 464 4.67 -15.48 24.00
N LEU A 465 3.81 -16.48 24.19
CA LEU A 465 3.35 -17.36 23.09
C LEU A 465 2.56 -16.59 22.03
N MET A 466 1.71 -15.64 22.45
CA MET A 466 0.98 -14.76 21.55
C MET A 466 1.95 -13.93 20.70
N MET A 467 2.93 -13.28 21.31
CA MET A 467 3.92 -12.46 20.60
C MET A 467 4.78 -13.31 19.68
N LEU A 468 5.19 -14.49 20.12
CA LEU A 468 5.92 -15.45 19.29
C LEU A 468 5.08 -15.87 18.08
N ALA A 469 3.80 -16.16 18.26
CA ALA A 469 2.89 -16.50 17.17
C ALA A 469 2.76 -15.36 16.16
N PHE A 470 2.61 -14.11 16.61
CA PHE A 470 2.54 -12.95 15.71
C PHE A 470 3.83 -12.72 14.93
N MET A 471 4.98 -12.94 15.56
CA MET A 471 6.30 -12.77 14.94
C MET A 471 6.67 -13.89 13.97
N THR A 472 6.05 -15.07 14.10
CA THR A 472 6.40 -16.26 13.33
C THR A 472 5.23 -16.75 12.48
N LEU A 473 4.27 -17.43 13.10
CA LEU A 473 3.16 -18.12 12.45
C LEU A 473 2.36 -17.20 11.53
N PHE A 474 2.09 -15.98 11.99
CA PHE A 474 1.32 -15.01 11.21
C PHE A 474 2.11 -14.42 10.03
N LEU A 475 3.45 -14.46 10.05
CA LEU A 475 4.30 -13.96 8.97
C LEU A 475 4.72 -15.04 7.97
N ILE A 476 4.39 -16.32 8.20
CA ILE A 476 4.71 -17.46 7.30
C ILE A 476 4.34 -17.22 5.81
N PRO A 477 3.24 -16.54 5.45
CA PRO A 477 2.93 -16.32 4.03
C PRO A 477 4.00 -15.54 3.26
N LEU A 478 4.79 -14.70 3.92
CA LEU A 478 5.86 -13.91 3.28
C LEU A 478 6.99 -14.81 2.72
N PRO A 479 7.66 -15.66 3.53
CA PRO A 479 8.69 -16.55 3.01
C PRO A 479 8.13 -17.58 2.03
N LEU A 480 6.88 -18.04 2.20
CA LEU A 480 6.28 -18.96 1.24
C LEU A 480 6.06 -18.31 -0.13
N ALA A 481 5.66 -17.04 -0.19
CA ALA A 481 5.54 -16.32 -1.46
C ALA A 481 6.90 -16.17 -2.17
N TYR A 482 7.98 -15.94 -1.40
CA TYR A 482 9.35 -15.92 -1.92
C TYR A 482 9.79 -17.28 -2.47
N GLU A 483 9.49 -18.37 -1.76
CA GLU A 483 9.80 -19.74 -2.19
C GLU A 483 9.04 -20.11 -3.46
N GLU A 484 7.74 -19.84 -3.52
CA GLU A 484 6.95 -20.08 -4.72
C GLU A 484 7.47 -19.26 -5.91
N SER A 485 7.90 -18.02 -5.69
CA SER A 485 8.54 -17.21 -6.73
C SER A 485 9.86 -17.81 -7.22
N SER A 486 10.62 -18.48 -6.35
CA SER A 486 11.89 -19.11 -6.70
C SER A 486 11.67 -20.45 -7.43
N CYS A 487 10.62 -21.18 -7.06
CA CYS A 487 10.19 -22.39 -7.75
C CYS A 487 9.82 -22.14 -9.22
N VAL A 488 9.32 -20.94 -9.57
CA VAL A 488 9.04 -20.56 -10.97
C VAL A 488 10.31 -20.68 -11.81
N SER A 489 11.44 -20.20 -11.32
CA SER A 489 12.72 -20.28 -12.04
C SER A 489 13.16 -21.74 -12.24
N SER A 490 13.03 -22.57 -11.19
CA SER A 490 13.39 -24.00 -11.26
C SER A 490 12.51 -24.74 -12.27
N ASN A 491 11.20 -24.53 -12.23
CA ASN A 491 10.28 -25.17 -13.18
C ASN A 491 10.53 -24.68 -14.63
N LEU A 492 10.85 -23.39 -14.81
CA LEU A 492 11.20 -22.86 -16.13
C LEU A 492 12.49 -23.50 -16.67
N GLN A 493 13.50 -23.69 -15.82
CA GLN A 493 14.73 -24.38 -16.21
C GLN A 493 14.47 -25.83 -16.65
N ASP A 494 13.67 -26.58 -15.88
CA ASP A 494 13.29 -27.95 -16.24
C ASP A 494 12.54 -27.99 -17.59
N LEU A 495 11.70 -26.99 -17.86
CA LEU A 495 11.00 -26.85 -19.13
C LEU A 495 11.96 -26.53 -20.28
N ILE A 496 12.91 -25.62 -20.08
CA ILE A 496 13.97 -25.26 -21.04
C ILE A 496 14.75 -26.52 -21.42
N ASP A 497 15.21 -27.30 -20.43
CA ASP A 497 16.02 -28.50 -20.66
C ASP A 497 15.25 -29.56 -21.47
N ARG A 498 13.95 -29.76 -21.20
CA ARG A 498 13.10 -30.66 -21.98
C ARG A 498 12.88 -30.19 -23.42
N ILE A 499 12.71 -28.88 -23.62
CA ILE A 499 12.53 -28.30 -24.95
C ILE A 499 13.85 -28.40 -25.75
N CYS A 500 14.99 -28.12 -25.13
CA CYS A 500 16.33 -28.30 -25.70
C CYS A 500 16.53 -29.73 -26.23
N TYR A 501 16.19 -30.74 -25.42
CA TYR A 501 16.32 -32.14 -25.82
C TYR A 501 15.40 -32.52 -27.00
N SER A 502 14.27 -31.83 -27.15
CA SER A 502 13.27 -32.11 -28.19
C SER A 502 13.48 -31.30 -29.48
N LEU A 503 14.40 -30.33 -29.49
CA LEU A 503 14.66 -29.47 -30.64
C LEU A 503 15.63 -30.13 -31.61
N THR A 504 15.22 -30.32 -32.86
CA THR A 504 16.10 -30.74 -33.96
C THR A 504 16.88 -29.53 -34.51
N ASP A 505 18.14 -29.75 -34.91
CA ASP A 505 18.99 -28.75 -35.55
C ASP A 505 18.34 -28.22 -36.84
N GLY A 506 17.68 -27.07 -36.75
CA GLY A 506 17.00 -26.41 -37.88
C GLY A 506 15.74 -25.63 -37.52
N ASP A 507 15.15 -25.85 -36.34
CA ASP A 507 13.90 -25.18 -35.94
C ASP A 507 14.14 -23.76 -35.39
N GLN A 508 13.99 -22.75 -36.24
CA GLN A 508 14.13 -21.34 -35.85
C GLN A 508 13.07 -20.87 -34.86
N GLU A 509 11.83 -21.37 -34.95
CA GLU A 509 10.75 -20.97 -34.04
C GLU A 509 11.00 -21.51 -32.63
N GLY A 510 11.44 -22.77 -32.53
CA GLY A 510 11.85 -23.38 -31.27
C GLY A 510 13.01 -22.65 -30.61
N LYS A 511 14.01 -22.19 -31.38
CA LYS A 511 15.12 -21.37 -30.85
C LYS A 511 14.63 -20.04 -30.28
N LYS A 512 13.73 -19.35 -30.99
CA LYS A 512 13.14 -18.09 -30.51
C LYS A 512 12.31 -18.28 -29.23
N LEU A 513 11.59 -19.39 -29.11
CA LEU A 513 10.85 -19.75 -27.90
C LEU A 513 11.79 -20.03 -26.74
N LEU A 514 12.88 -20.77 -27.00
CA LEU A 514 13.91 -21.06 -26.01
C LEU A 514 14.57 -19.78 -25.48
N ASP A 515 14.89 -18.83 -26.35
CA ASP A 515 15.44 -17.53 -25.95
C ASP A 515 14.46 -16.76 -25.05
N ARG A 516 13.15 -16.81 -25.34
CA ARG A 516 12.12 -16.16 -24.50
C ARG A 516 12.02 -16.83 -23.13
N LEU A 517 12.04 -18.16 -23.09
CA LEU A 517 12.03 -18.92 -21.85
C LEU A 517 13.28 -18.66 -21.02
N ALA A 518 14.46 -18.66 -21.62
CA ALA A 518 15.73 -18.36 -20.95
C ALA A 518 15.74 -16.94 -20.39
N ASN A 519 15.22 -15.96 -21.15
CA ASN A 519 15.05 -14.60 -20.65
C ASN A 519 14.07 -14.53 -19.47
N LEU A 520 12.97 -15.30 -19.51
CA LEU A 520 12.00 -15.37 -18.42
C LEU A 520 12.59 -16.04 -17.17
N GLU A 521 13.30 -17.16 -17.33
CA GLU A 521 14.03 -17.87 -16.27
C GLU A 521 15.03 -16.92 -15.62
N HIS A 522 15.90 -16.30 -16.40
CA HIS A 522 16.93 -15.41 -15.89
C HIS A 522 16.33 -14.23 -15.14
N SER A 523 15.25 -13.66 -15.68
CA SER A 523 14.50 -12.60 -15.04
C SER A 523 13.89 -13.07 -13.70
N SER A 524 13.34 -14.29 -13.65
CA SER A 524 12.72 -14.88 -12.45
C SER A 524 13.72 -15.20 -11.36
N ARG A 525 14.91 -15.66 -11.75
CA ARG A 525 16.04 -15.92 -10.86
C ARG A 525 16.63 -14.64 -10.27
N THR A 526 16.75 -13.61 -11.09
CA THR A 526 17.39 -12.34 -10.69
C THR A 526 16.48 -11.51 -9.79
N TYR A 527 15.17 -11.58 -10.01
CA TYR A 527 14.19 -10.75 -9.31
C TYR A 527 13.08 -11.60 -8.66
N PRO A 528 13.39 -12.41 -7.64
CA PRO A 528 12.36 -13.12 -6.89
C PRO A 528 11.47 -12.13 -6.13
N CYS A 529 10.23 -12.53 -5.86
CA CYS A 529 9.29 -11.77 -5.03
C CYS A 529 9.73 -11.80 -3.55
N LEU A 530 10.77 -11.03 -3.23
CA LEU A 530 11.34 -10.96 -1.89
C LEU A 530 10.66 -9.85 -1.08
N PHE A 531 10.09 -10.20 0.06
CA PHE A 531 9.56 -9.23 1.01
C PHE A 531 10.71 -8.65 1.84
N GLN A 532 10.92 -7.34 1.69
CA GLN A 532 12.00 -6.62 2.37
C GLN A 532 11.47 -5.45 3.17
N SER A 533 12.08 -5.23 4.32
CA SER A 533 11.75 -4.15 5.22
C SER A 533 12.96 -3.21 5.34
N VAL A 534 12.78 -1.98 4.85
CA VAL A 534 13.79 -0.90 4.82
C VAL A 534 15.12 -1.34 4.15
N ARG A 535 15.11 -2.40 3.33
CA ARG A 535 16.30 -3.06 2.77
C ARG A 535 17.30 -3.58 3.81
N LEU A 536 16.88 -3.67 5.08
CA LEU A 536 17.67 -4.18 6.20
C LEU A 536 17.30 -5.62 6.54
N MET A 537 16.01 -5.94 6.49
CA MET A 537 15.48 -7.25 6.87
C MET A 537 14.80 -7.92 5.67
N TYR A 538 15.15 -9.18 5.42
CA TYR A 538 14.56 -10.02 4.38
C TYR A 538 13.78 -11.14 5.03
N PHE A 539 12.48 -11.23 4.74
CA PHE A 539 11.60 -12.22 5.37
C PHE A 539 11.74 -13.59 4.69
N THR A 540 12.78 -14.33 5.08
CA THR A 540 13.01 -15.72 4.71
C THR A 540 12.71 -16.66 5.89
N ARG A 541 12.62 -17.97 5.67
CA ARG A 541 12.53 -18.94 6.78
C ARG A 541 13.72 -18.80 7.74
N ALA A 542 14.92 -18.63 7.19
CA ALA A 542 16.14 -18.42 7.97
C ALA A 542 16.06 -17.18 8.87
N PHE A 543 15.42 -16.11 8.41
CA PHE A 543 15.21 -14.91 9.23
C PHE A 543 14.22 -15.19 10.38
N LEU A 544 13.09 -15.86 10.11
CA LEU A 544 12.12 -16.20 11.14
C LEU A 544 12.70 -17.19 12.18
N THR A 545 13.47 -18.17 11.74
CA THR A 545 14.16 -19.09 12.66
C THR A 545 15.26 -18.38 13.44
N GLY A 546 16.05 -17.54 12.75
CA GLY A 546 17.15 -16.78 13.33
C GLY A 546 16.70 -15.81 14.43
N THR A 547 15.53 -15.19 14.25
CA THR A 547 14.94 -14.28 15.24
C THR A 547 14.39 -15.02 16.45
N CYS A 548 13.77 -16.19 16.26
CA CYS A 548 13.40 -17.07 17.38
C CYS A 548 14.62 -17.55 18.16
N THR A 549 15.67 -18.01 17.46
CA THR A 549 16.90 -18.46 18.13
C THR A 549 17.58 -17.30 18.86
N LEU A 550 17.62 -16.11 18.26
CA LEU A 550 18.16 -14.92 18.92
C LEU A 550 17.36 -14.55 20.16
N ALA A 551 16.03 -14.56 20.09
CA ALA A 551 15.18 -14.30 21.26
C ALA A 551 15.46 -15.31 22.38
N LEU A 552 15.51 -16.61 22.06
CA LEU A 552 15.85 -17.64 23.04
C LEU A 552 17.25 -17.45 23.63
N SER A 553 18.27 -17.16 22.81
CA SER A 553 19.62 -16.88 23.28
C SER A 553 19.68 -15.67 24.22
N LEU A 554 18.95 -14.60 23.92
CA LEU A 554 18.85 -13.43 24.81
C LEU A 554 18.15 -13.77 26.12
N LEU A 555 17.12 -14.62 26.08
CA LEU A 555 16.43 -15.09 27.28
C LEU A 555 17.34 -15.97 28.14
N PHE A 556 18.13 -16.87 27.55
CA PHE A 556 19.12 -17.65 28.27
C PHE A 556 20.20 -16.77 28.91
N LEU A 557 20.73 -15.80 28.16
CA LEU A 557 21.70 -14.85 28.67
C LEU A 557 21.11 -14.01 29.83
N ALA A 558 19.87 -13.55 29.69
CA ALA A 558 19.17 -12.83 30.74
C ALA A 558 19.02 -13.70 32.00
N LYS A 559 18.71 -14.99 31.85
CA LYS A 559 18.66 -15.93 32.97
C LYS A 559 20.00 -16.04 33.68
N GLU A 560 21.09 -16.27 32.95
CA GLU A 560 22.43 -16.44 33.53
C GLU A 560 22.89 -15.19 34.29
N LEU A 561 22.71 -14.00 33.69
CA LEU A 561 23.04 -12.71 34.32
C LEU A 561 22.22 -12.42 35.60
N LEU A 562 21.00 -12.97 35.68
CA LEU A 562 20.14 -12.82 36.85
C LEU A 562 20.47 -13.88 37.92
N SER A 563 20.79 -15.11 37.53
CA SER A 563 21.11 -16.21 38.45
C SER A 563 22.44 -15.98 39.20
N ASP A 564 23.45 -15.39 38.57
CA ASP A 564 24.75 -15.15 39.22
C ASP A 564 24.66 -14.19 40.43
N LYS A 565 23.62 -13.36 40.50
CA LYS A 565 23.42 -12.42 41.61
C LYS A 565 22.77 -13.03 42.84
N GLU A 566 22.21 -14.23 42.73
CA GLU A 566 21.60 -14.95 43.85
C GLU A 566 22.63 -15.79 44.64
N SER A 567 23.94 -15.63 44.39
CA SER A 567 24.94 -16.38 45.15
C SER A 567 24.80 -16.13 46.67
N PRO A 568 24.61 -17.17 47.49
CA PRO A 568 24.15 -17.06 48.88
C PRO A 568 25.19 -16.51 49.88
N ASN A 569 26.40 -16.15 49.42
CA ASN A 569 27.49 -15.73 50.31
C ASN A 569 27.32 -14.31 50.89
N ALA A 570 26.33 -13.54 50.43
CA ALA A 570 26.01 -12.24 51.02
C ALA A 570 25.12 -12.33 52.28
N TRP A 571 24.53 -13.50 52.57
CA TRP A 571 23.61 -13.68 53.71
C TRP A 571 24.28 -14.30 54.95
N SER A 572 25.58 -14.65 54.88
CA SER A 572 26.30 -15.31 55.99
C SER A 572 27.15 -14.39 56.88
N VAL A 573 27.18 -13.07 56.66
CA VAL A 573 28.13 -12.17 57.36
C VAL A 573 27.60 -11.49 58.63
N ASN A 574 26.29 -11.51 58.93
CA ASN A 574 25.74 -10.77 60.10
C ASN A 574 25.03 -11.63 61.16
N ALA A 575 25.44 -12.88 61.37
CA ALA A 575 24.91 -13.72 62.45
C ALA A 575 25.80 -13.79 63.72
N THR A 576 26.83 -12.94 63.85
CA THR A 576 27.75 -12.95 65.02
C THR A 576 27.96 -11.58 65.69
N SER A 577 26.92 -10.74 65.75
CA SER A 577 26.92 -9.59 66.67
C SER A 577 25.51 -9.19 67.15
N ALA A 578 24.93 -10.00 68.04
CA ALA A 578 24.03 -9.57 69.13
C ALA A 578 23.83 -10.76 70.08
#